data_AF-A0A5B9VXT0-F1
#
_entry.id   AF-A0A5B9VXT0-F1
#
_cell.length_a   1.000
_cell.length_b   1.000
_cell.length_c   1.000
_cell.angle_alpha   90.00
_cell.angle_beta   90.00
_cell.angle_gamma   90.00
#
_symmetry.space_group_name_H-M   'P 1'
#
loop_
_entity.id
_entity.type
_entity.pdbx_description
1 polymer ?
#
loop_
_entity_poly.entity_id
_entity_poly.type
_entity_poly.pdbx_seq_one_letter_code
_entity_poly.pdbx_strand_id
1 'polypeptide(L)'
;MRDKLARKFRESWSGRLSHYRMHRNDEHLAALFEETVLYVGLHLENDLCRSDHWSEVRLDHAAAIVLFLVDKGVVERATRYGRRVFEPLPHAESWVSQQPALRRFQEELLELILALRHELARRSSSRRSRPEPRA
;
A
#
# COMPACT_ATOMS: atom_id res chain seq x y z
N MET A 1 -11.68 -16.44 3.65
CA MET A 1 -11.99 -15.35 4.61
C MET A 1 -11.46 -13.99 4.12
N ARG A 2 -10.29 -13.94 3.46
CA ARG A 2 -9.74 -12.74 2.80
C ARG A 2 -10.64 -12.15 1.71
N ASP A 3 -11.34 -13.00 0.94
CA ASP A 3 -12.23 -12.57 -0.15
C ASP A 3 -13.39 -11.68 0.32
N LYS A 4 -13.90 -11.89 1.54
CA LYS A 4 -14.99 -11.08 2.10
C LYS A 4 -14.53 -9.64 2.37
N LEU A 5 -13.28 -9.46 2.81
CA LEU A 5 -12.73 -8.14 3.11
C LEU A 5 -12.46 -7.38 1.80
N ALA A 6 -11.79 -8.03 0.84
CA ALA A 6 -11.53 -7.45 -0.48
C ALA A 6 -12.83 -7.00 -1.17
N ARG A 7 -13.88 -7.84 -1.11
CA ARG A 7 -15.20 -7.53 -1.68
C ARG A 7 -15.88 -6.35 -0.98
N LYS A 8 -15.81 -6.29 0.36
CA LYS A 8 -16.35 -5.15 1.14
C LYS A 8 -15.66 -3.83 0.78
N PHE A 9 -14.34 -3.84 0.60
CA PHE A 9 -13.60 -2.62 0.22
C PHE A 9 -13.86 -2.21 -1.24
N ARG A 10 -14.01 -3.17 -2.16
CA ARG A 10 -14.36 -2.89 -3.56
C ARG A 10 -15.58 -1.98 -3.71
N GLU A 11 -16.62 -2.16 -2.89
CA GLU A 11 -17.83 -1.34 -2.95
C GLU A 11 -17.58 0.14 -2.63
N SER A 12 -16.55 0.43 -1.83
CA SER A 12 -16.16 1.78 -1.42
C SER A 12 -15.26 2.51 -2.42
N TRP A 13 -14.77 1.81 -3.45
CA TRP A 13 -13.84 2.38 -4.42
C TRP A 13 -14.57 3.28 -5.43
N SER A 14 -14.09 4.51 -5.53
CA SER A 14 -14.68 5.55 -6.36
C SER A 14 -13.66 6.28 -7.23
N GLY A 15 -12.37 5.96 -7.09
CA GLY A 15 -11.28 6.56 -7.85
C GLY A 15 -10.60 5.56 -8.77
N ARG A 16 -9.28 5.40 -8.62
CA ARG A 16 -8.43 4.63 -9.54
C ARG A 16 -8.77 3.14 -9.58
N LEU A 17 -9.35 2.59 -8.52
CA LEU A 17 -9.74 1.18 -8.45
C LEU A 17 -11.23 0.95 -8.75
N SER A 18 -11.99 2.00 -9.10
CA SER A 18 -13.43 1.91 -9.37
C SER A 18 -13.79 0.89 -10.45
N HIS A 19 -12.92 0.65 -11.44
CA HIS A 19 -13.13 -0.35 -12.49
C HIS A 19 -13.28 -1.77 -11.94
N TYR A 20 -12.65 -2.12 -10.81
CA TYR A 20 -12.84 -3.41 -10.15
C TYR A 20 -14.29 -3.66 -9.71
N ARG A 21 -15.12 -2.60 -9.56
CA ARG A 21 -16.54 -2.73 -9.26
C ARG A 21 -17.34 -3.41 -10.37
N MET A 22 -16.88 -3.33 -11.61
CA MET A 22 -17.58 -3.86 -12.78
C MET A 22 -17.11 -5.26 -13.19
N HIS A 23 -16.05 -5.78 -12.58
CA HIS A 23 -15.57 -7.12 -12.88
C HIS A 23 -16.58 -8.17 -12.40
N ARG A 24 -17.06 -9.01 -13.34
CA ARG A 24 -17.87 -10.20 -13.02
C ARG A 24 -17.05 -11.32 -12.39
N ASN A 25 -15.75 -11.37 -12.66
CA ASN A 25 -14.82 -12.32 -12.07
C ASN A 25 -14.02 -11.64 -10.96
N ASP A 26 -14.17 -12.14 -9.73
CA ASP A 26 -13.46 -11.65 -8.55
C ASP A 26 -11.97 -12.04 -8.54
N GLU A 27 -11.50 -12.90 -9.46
CA GLU A 27 -10.10 -13.33 -9.55
C GLU A 27 -9.12 -12.14 -9.63
N HIS A 28 -9.43 -11.11 -10.42
CA HIS A 28 -8.55 -9.95 -10.53
C HIS A 28 -8.51 -9.13 -9.22
N LEU A 29 -9.63 -9.08 -8.49
CA LEU A 29 -9.72 -8.43 -7.20
C LEU A 29 -8.95 -9.22 -6.14
N ALA A 30 -9.12 -10.54 -6.13
CA ALA A 30 -8.41 -11.45 -5.24
C ALA A 30 -6.90 -11.35 -5.48
N ALA A 31 -6.46 -11.41 -6.74
CA ALA A 31 -5.05 -11.27 -7.10
C ALA A 31 -4.47 -9.91 -6.68
N LEU A 32 -5.19 -8.80 -6.89
CA LEU A 32 -4.77 -7.48 -6.41
C LEU A 32 -4.61 -7.46 -4.88
N PHE A 33 -5.57 -8.03 -4.17
CA PHE A 33 -5.58 -8.05 -2.72
C PHE A 33 -4.44 -8.91 -2.17
N GLU A 34 -4.27 -10.13 -2.69
CA GLU A 34 -3.18 -11.05 -2.31
C GLU A 34 -1.80 -10.46 -2.60
N GLU A 35 -1.60 -9.86 -3.78
CA GLU A 35 -0.36 -9.15 -4.12
C GLU A 35 -0.05 -8.06 -3.10
N THR A 36 -1.07 -7.33 -2.65
CA THR A 36 -0.90 -6.26 -1.66
C THR A 36 -0.60 -6.82 -0.27
N VAL A 37 -1.29 -7.87 0.18
CA VAL A 37 -1.02 -8.54 1.46
C VAL A 37 0.42 -9.06 1.50
N LEU A 38 0.87 -9.70 0.43
CA LEU A 38 2.25 -10.18 0.30
C LEU A 38 3.25 -9.02 0.36
N TYR A 39 2.97 -7.91 -0.33
CA TYR A 39 3.84 -6.74 -0.27
C TYR A 39 3.95 -6.18 1.15
N VAL A 40 2.82 -6.01 1.85
CA VAL A 40 2.81 -5.49 3.23
C VAL A 40 3.62 -6.40 4.15
N GLY A 41 3.37 -7.71 4.13
CA GLY A 41 4.10 -8.68 4.95
C GLY A 41 5.60 -8.68 4.66
N LEU A 42 5.99 -8.74 3.38
CA LEU A 42 7.40 -8.87 3.01
C LEU A 42 8.22 -7.59 3.19
N HIS A 43 7.58 -6.41 3.13
CA HIS A 43 8.31 -5.15 2.96
C HIS A 43 7.99 -4.09 3.99
N LEU A 44 6.80 -4.10 4.57
CA LEU A 44 6.37 -3.08 5.52
C LEU A 44 6.25 -3.62 6.94
N GLU A 45 6.02 -4.93 7.13
CA GLU A 45 5.80 -5.53 8.44
C GLU A 45 6.87 -5.17 9.47
N ASN A 46 8.14 -5.15 9.09
CA ASN A 46 9.24 -4.78 10.00
C ASN A 46 9.21 -3.32 10.44
N ASP A 47 8.72 -2.40 9.59
CA ASP A 47 8.59 -0.99 9.93
C ASP A 47 7.33 -0.76 10.77
N LEU A 48 6.23 -1.44 10.39
CA LEU A 48 4.92 -1.31 11.01
C LEU A 48 4.81 -2.02 12.37
N CYS A 49 5.52 -3.12 12.58
CA CYS A 49 5.46 -3.88 13.84
C CYS A 49 6.04 -3.11 15.05
N ARG A 50 6.80 -2.05 14.79
CA ARG A 50 7.39 -1.17 15.80
C ARG A 50 6.50 0.04 16.13
N SER A 51 5.42 0.22 15.40
CA SER A 51 4.46 1.29 15.64
C SER A 51 3.43 0.85 16.66
N ASP A 52 3.11 1.74 17.60
CA ASP A 52 2.03 1.55 18.57
C ASP A 52 0.66 1.44 17.88
N HIS A 53 0.53 1.99 16.68
CA HIS A 53 -0.69 1.98 15.88
C HIS A 53 -0.85 0.73 15.00
N TRP A 54 0.26 0.18 14.51
CA TRP A 54 0.24 -0.87 13.50
C TRP A 54 0.69 -2.24 13.99
N SER A 55 1.31 -2.34 15.17
CA SER A 55 1.85 -3.60 15.71
C SER A 55 0.83 -4.72 15.84
N GLU A 56 -0.43 -4.39 16.16
CA GLU A 56 -1.53 -5.35 16.28
C GLU A 56 -2.43 -5.43 15.04
N VAL A 57 -2.17 -4.58 14.03
CA VAL A 57 -3.00 -4.52 12.83
C VAL A 57 -2.69 -5.70 11.92
N ARG A 58 -3.72 -6.49 11.63
CA ARG A 58 -3.60 -7.61 10.68
C ARG A 58 -3.16 -7.13 9.29
N LEU A 59 -2.29 -7.91 8.64
CA LEU A 59 -1.77 -7.62 7.31
C LEU A 59 -2.85 -7.38 6.25
N ASP A 60 -4.00 -8.05 6.33
CA ASP A 60 -5.10 -7.86 5.39
C ASP A 60 -5.84 -6.52 5.59
N HIS A 61 -5.94 -6.02 6.81
CA HIS A 61 -6.44 -4.67 7.06
C HIS A 61 -5.44 -3.62 6.58
N ALA A 62 -4.14 -3.80 6.84
CA ALA A 62 -3.10 -2.90 6.32
C ALA A 62 -3.09 -2.86 4.79
N ALA A 63 -3.19 -4.01 4.13
CA ALA A 63 -3.32 -4.10 2.67
C ALA A 63 -4.56 -3.37 2.14
N ALA A 64 -5.71 -3.50 2.83
CA ALA A 64 -6.91 -2.76 2.45
C ALA A 64 -6.72 -1.24 2.54
N ILE A 65 -5.99 -0.76 3.56
CA ILE A 65 -5.68 0.68 3.71
C ILE A 65 -4.72 1.15 2.62
N VAL A 66 -3.71 0.36 2.26
CA VAL A 66 -2.85 0.65 1.10
C VAL A 66 -3.68 0.77 -0.18
N LEU A 67 -4.61 -0.16 -0.44
CA LEU A 67 -5.48 -0.10 -1.62
C LEU A 67 -6.47 1.07 -1.57
N PHE A 68 -6.93 1.47 -0.39
CA PHE A 68 -7.71 2.70 -0.22
C PHE A 68 -6.90 3.93 -0.67
N LEU A 69 -5.64 4.05 -0.24
CA LEU A 69 -4.76 5.14 -0.67
C LEU A 69 -4.46 5.09 -2.18
N VAL A 70 -4.40 3.88 -2.76
CA VAL A 70 -4.29 3.71 -4.23
C VAL A 70 -5.55 4.19 -4.94
N ASP A 71 -6.74 3.80 -4.45
CA ASP A 71 -8.02 4.24 -5.02
C ASP A 71 -8.13 5.77 -5.01
N LYS A 72 -7.75 6.41 -3.90
CA LYS A 72 -7.76 7.89 -3.78
C LYS A 72 -6.65 8.59 -4.55
N GLY A 73 -5.75 7.83 -5.18
CA GLY A 73 -4.66 8.38 -5.98
C GLY A 73 -3.57 9.04 -5.15
N VAL A 74 -3.45 8.67 -3.88
CA VAL A 74 -2.44 9.12 -2.92
C VAL A 74 -1.18 8.27 -3.04
N VAL A 75 -1.37 6.99 -3.34
CA VAL A 75 -0.32 6.00 -3.59
C VAL A 75 -0.49 5.48 -5.01
N GLU A 76 0.61 5.33 -5.74
CA GLU A 76 0.63 4.69 -7.04
C GLU A 76 1.06 3.23 -6.90
N ARG A 77 0.31 2.32 -7.51
CA ARG A 77 0.73 0.92 -7.66
C ARG A 77 1.46 0.76 -8.99
N ALA A 78 2.78 0.65 -8.96
CA ALA A 78 3.62 0.59 -10.15
C ALA A 78 4.36 -0.75 -10.29
N THR A 79 4.80 -1.07 -11.51
CA THR A 79 5.82 -2.10 -11.74
C THR A 79 7.18 -1.42 -11.91
N ARG A 80 8.14 -1.74 -11.06
CA ARG A 80 9.53 -1.30 -11.19
C ARG A 80 10.44 -2.53 -11.24
N TYR A 81 11.19 -2.68 -12.32
CA TYR A 81 12.15 -3.78 -12.50
C TYR A 81 11.51 -5.17 -12.28
N GLY A 82 10.34 -5.38 -12.88
CA GLY A 82 9.58 -6.62 -12.76
C GLY A 82 8.93 -6.87 -11.39
N ARG A 83 9.05 -5.93 -10.43
CA ARG A 83 8.45 -6.05 -9.10
C ARG A 83 7.36 -5.01 -8.89
N ARG A 84 6.34 -5.40 -8.13
CA ARG A 84 5.29 -4.48 -7.70
C ARG A 84 5.78 -3.63 -6.54
N VAL A 85 5.46 -2.35 -6.61
CA VAL A 85 5.75 -1.36 -5.58
C VAL A 85 4.56 -0.44 -5.41
N PHE A 86 4.47 0.11 -4.21
CA PHE A 86 3.47 1.10 -3.84
C PHE A 86 4.22 2.40 -3.53
N GLU A 87 4.02 3.40 -4.39
CA GLU A 87 4.77 4.66 -4.40
C GLU A 87 3.89 5.81 -3.88
N PRO A 88 4.11 6.30 -2.64
CA PRO A 88 3.40 7.49 -2.17
C PRO A 88 3.75 8.69 -3.04
N LEU A 89 2.74 9.37 -3.56
CA LEU A 89 2.92 10.57 -4.37
C LEU A 89 3.46 11.73 -3.52
N PRO A 90 4.06 12.77 -4.13
CA PRO A 90 4.66 13.89 -3.37
C PRO A 90 3.69 14.62 -2.45
N HIS A 91 2.38 14.58 -2.74
CA HIS A 91 1.35 15.26 -1.96
C HIS A 91 0.69 14.37 -0.90
N ALA A 92 1.14 13.13 -0.71
CA ALA A 92 0.40 12.13 0.05
C ALA A 92 0.11 12.54 1.51
N GLU A 93 1.12 13.05 2.20
CA GLU A 93 1.03 13.51 3.59
C GLU A 93 0.12 14.73 3.73
N SER A 94 0.25 15.69 2.80
CA SER A 94 -0.61 16.87 2.76
C SER A 94 -2.06 16.51 2.48
N TRP A 95 -2.32 15.51 1.64
CA TRP A 95 -3.66 15.03 1.34
C TRP A 95 -4.31 14.43 2.57
N VAL A 96 -3.61 13.55 3.29
CA VAL A 96 -4.11 12.94 4.55
C VAL A 96 -4.48 14.02 5.57
N SER A 97 -3.63 15.03 5.71
CA SER A 97 -3.83 16.14 6.65
C SER A 97 -5.03 17.03 6.28
N GLN A 98 -5.42 17.06 5.01
CA GLN A 98 -6.55 17.84 4.50
C GLN A 98 -7.89 17.10 4.55
N GLN A 99 -7.93 15.82 4.94
CA GLN A 99 -9.17 15.03 4.98
C GLN A 99 -9.83 15.07 6.37
N PRO A 100 -10.92 15.83 6.59
CA PRO A 100 -11.54 15.93 7.92
C PRO A 100 -12.09 14.58 8.41
N ALA A 101 -12.59 13.75 7.49
CA ALA A 101 -13.13 12.43 7.81
C ALA A 101 -12.06 11.42 8.29
N LEU A 102 -10.78 11.70 8.02
CA LEU A 102 -9.66 10.83 8.40
C LEU A 102 -8.89 11.37 9.60
N ARG A 103 -9.30 12.49 10.20
CA ARG A 103 -8.58 13.16 11.30
C ARG A 103 -8.21 12.22 12.45
N ARG A 104 -9.11 11.31 12.81
CA ARG A 104 -8.89 10.33 13.90
C ARG A 104 -7.89 9.22 13.57
N PHE A 105 -7.51 9.09 12.31
CA PHE A 105 -6.58 8.07 11.79
C PHE A 105 -5.35 8.71 11.15
N GLN A 106 -5.13 10.00 11.41
CA GLN A 106 -4.17 10.79 10.66
C GLN A 106 -2.74 10.31 10.91
N GLU A 107 -2.41 10.00 12.18
CA GLU A 107 -1.08 9.54 12.57
C GLU A 107 -0.78 8.17 11.94
N GLU A 108 -1.74 7.25 12.02
CA GLU A 108 -1.62 5.90 11.48
C GLU A 108 -1.41 5.94 9.96
N LEU A 109 -2.17 6.77 9.25
CA LEU A 109 -2.02 6.93 7.80
C LEU A 109 -0.68 7.56 7.41
N LEU A 110 -0.18 8.51 8.19
CA LEU A 110 1.13 9.12 7.97
C LEU A 110 2.26 8.11 8.21
N GLU A 111 2.18 7.30 9.27
CA GLU A 111 3.15 6.23 9.54
C GLU A 111 3.21 5.20 8.40
N LEU A 112 2.05 4.81 7.86
CA LEU A 112 2.00 3.91 6.71
C LEU A 112 2.65 4.53 5.46
N ILE A 113 2.40 5.82 5.20
CA ILE A 113 3.03 6.55 4.09
C ILE A 113 4.56 6.61 4.29
N LEU A 114 5.03 6.87 5.51
CA LEU A 114 6.44 6.88 5.85
C LEU A 114 7.10 5.50 5.65
N ALA A 115 6.45 4.42 6.10
CA ALA A 115 6.93 3.05 5.88
C ALA A 115 7.08 2.73 4.38
N LEU A 116 6.10 3.12 3.57
CA LEU A 116 6.16 2.98 2.11
C LEU A 116 7.36 3.75 1.51
N ARG A 117 7.60 4.98 1.95
CA ARG A 117 8.77 5.76 1.48
C ARG A 117 10.09 5.14 1.92
N HIS A 118 10.21 4.69 3.17
CA HIS A 118 11.41 4.04 3.69
C HIS A 118 11.75 2.79 2.88
N GLU A 119 10.76 1.97 2.53
CA GLU A 119 10.97 0.80 1.68
C GLU A 119 11.52 1.18 0.29
N LEU A 120 10.97 2.22 -0.35
CA LEU A 120 11.46 2.69 -1.65
C LEU A 120 12.89 3.22 -1.57
N ALA A 121 13.23 3.93 -0.48
CA ALA A 121 14.58 4.38 -0.22
C ALA A 121 15.54 3.20 -0.05
N ARG A 122 15.19 2.17 0.74
CA ARG A 122 15.98 0.93 0.91
C ARG A 122 16.24 0.21 -0.42
N ARG A 123 15.21 0.11 -1.28
CA ARG A 123 15.34 -0.46 -2.63
C ARG A 123 16.27 0.34 -3.53
N SER A 124 16.28 1.66 -3.38
CA SER A 124 17.14 2.54 -4.18
C SER A 124 18.60 2.47 -3.71
N SER A 125 18.83 2.38 -2.40
CA SER A 125 20.16 2.27 -1.80
C SER A 125 20.81 0.90 -2.01
N SER A 126 20.05 -0.19 -1.87
CA SER A 126 20.58 -1.56 -2.10
C SER A 126 21.05 -1.80 -3.53
N ARG A 127 20.56 -1.02 -4.50
CA ARG A 127 21.07 -1.05 -5.88
C ARG A 127 22.42 -0.38 -6.02
N ARG A 128 22.67 0.69 -5.26
CA ARG A 128 23.91 1.47 -5.34
C ARG A 128 25.11 0.71 -4.75
N SER A 129 24.86 -0.28 -3.92
CA SER A 129 25.87 -1.11 -3.25
C SER A 129 26.21 -2.43 -3.96
N ARG A 130 25.65 -2.72 -5.14
CA ARG A 130 26.06 -3.89 -5.94
C ARG A 130 27.26 -3.50 -6.80
N PRO A 131 28.49 -3.97 -6.52
CA PRO A 131 29.63 -3.69 -7.39
C PRO A 131 29.38 -4.37 -8.74
N GLU A 132 29.56 -3.64 -9.83
CA GLU A 132 29.63 -4.23 -11.16
C GLU A 132 30.78 -5.25 -11.19
N PRO A 133 30.59 -6.45 -11.76
CA PRO A 133 31.70 -7.35 -11.96
C PRO A 133 32.69 -6.65 -12.89
N ARG A 134 33.88 -6.37 -12.37
CA ARG A 134 35.00 -5.89 -13.21
C ARG A 134 35.26 -6.96 -14.27
N ALA A 135 35.16 -6.55 -15.53
CA ALA A 135 35.52 -7.35 -16.70
C ALA A 135 37.01 -7.69 -16.69
#